data_AF-D2R4G0-F1
#
_entry.id   AF-D2R4G0-F1
#
_cell.length_a   1.000
_cell.length_b   1.000
_cell.length_c   1.000
_cell.angle_alpha   90.00
_cell.angle_beta   90.00
_cell.angle_gamma   90.00
#
_symmetry.space_group_name_H-M   'P 1'
#
loop_
_entity.id
_entity.type
_entity.pdbx_description
1 polymer ?
#
loop_
_entity_poly.entity_id
_entity_poly.type
_entity_poly.pdbx_seq_one_letter_code
_entity_poly.pdbx_strand_id
1 'polypeptide(L)'
;MPPPDAPEFLKLQLPSIEAAGERWRFLEQLPALDPDKPRGLIPRTDDAGKPPAGRPARTAAEVTIQEFDGGRDLVFAKVSRSPQWPVDADQKPLPGVIELAYPTAVAGTDLVYDLATEAMQGKARPFFSDLTEARDRLWAITPVQVEQLSAKALYASSPGEGLIILKATVGDASGEAIPGRFPLTWSLLDPASKLQARHYTLTAATGRLHLQIFVDKPLTTGKWQLKLRSQVAGLEQTIDLVIA
;
A
#
# COMPACT_ATOMS: atom_id res chain seq x y z
N MET A 1 -8.06 -25.36 -5.78
CA MET A 1 -7.31 -24.10 -5.55
C MET A 1 -6.54 -23.80 -6.81
N PRO A 2 -6.67 -22.61 -7.42
CA PRO A 2 -5.73 -22.17 -8.45
C PRO A 2 -4.31 -22.14 -7.85
N PRO A 3 -3.26 -22.39 -8.66
CA PRO A 3 -1.88 -22.30 -8.18
C PRO A 3 -1.62 -20.89 -7.64
N PRO A 4 -0.75 -20.73 -6.63
CA PRO A 4 -0.50 -19.46 -5.94
C PRO A 4 0.04 -18.33 -6.84
N ASP A 5 0.41 -18.64 -8.09
CA ASP A 5 0.93 -17.69 -9.10
C ASP A 5 0.07 -17.63 -10.39
N ALA A 6 -1.22 -17.98 -10.31
CA ALA A 6 -2.12 -17.77 -11.44
C ALA A 6 -2.16 -16.27 -11.80
N PRO A 7 -2.04 -15.90 -13.09
CA PRO A 7 -2.07 -14.50 -13.50
C PRO A 7 -3.41 -13.87 -13.14
N GLU A 8 -3.36 -12.66 -12.60
CA GLU A 8 -4.53 -11.82 -12.45
C GLU A 8 -4.83 -11.14 -13.79
N PHE A 9 -6.11 -11.01 -14.13
CA PHE A 9 -6.55 -10.44 -15.40
C PHE A 9 -7.30 -9.14 -15.15
N LEU A 10 -6.85 -8.06 -15.79
CA LEU A 10 -7.46 -6.75 -15.71
C LEU A 10 -7.81 -6.28 -17.13
N LYS A 11 -9.09 -6.00 -17.37
CA LYS A 11 -9.54 -5.39 -18.62
C LYS A 11 -9.65 -3.89 -18.45
N LEU A 12 -9.03 -3.14 -19.35
CA LEU A 12 -8.96 -1.68 -19.28
C LEU A 12 -9.55 -1.00 -20.49
N GLN A 13 -10.45 -0.07 -20.20
CA GLN A 13 -10.86 0.97 -21.13
C GLN A 13 -9.97 2.18 -20.91
N LEU A 14 -9.19 2.61 -21.92
CA LEU A 14 -8.44 3.86 -21.82
C LEU A 14 -9.37 5.05 -22.11
N PRO A 15 -9.31 6.17 -21.35
CA PRO A 15 -8.42 6.47 -20.22
C PRO A 15 -9.07 6.23 -18.83
N SER A 16 -8.84 5.07 -18.23
CA SER A 16 -9.28 4.79 -16.86
C SER A 16 -8.28 5.39 -15.86
N ILE A 17 -8.68 6.44 -15.14
CA ILE A 17 -7.91 7.03 -14.04
C ILE A 17 -8.65 6.77 -12.74
N GLU A 18 -8.12 5.88 -11.92
CA GLU A 18 -8.63 5.63 -10.56
C GLU A 18 -8.43 6.84 -9.64
N ALA A 19 -9.43 7.13 -8.82
CA ALA A 19 -9.45 8.32 -7.96
C ALA A 19 -8.52 8.15 -6.75
N ALA A 20 -8.02 9.26 -6.18
CA ALA A 20 -7.13 9.22 -5.01
C ALA A 20 -7.75 8.51 -3.78
N GLY A 21 -9.08 8.46 -3.67
CA GLY A 21 -9.80 7.72 -2.63
C GLY A 21 -9.72 6.20 -2.75
N GLU A 22 -9.24 5.66 -3.88
CA GLU A 22 -9.15 4.22 -4.14
C GLU A 22 -7.82 3.62 -3.63
N ARG A 23 -6.88 4.47 -3.20
CA ARG A 23 -5.53 4.07 -2.72
C ARG A 23 -5.56 2.98 -1.66
N TRP A 24 -6.59 2.95 -0.80
CA TRP A 24 -6.72 1.97 0.31
C TRP A 24 -7.77 0.89 0.07
N ARG A 25 -8.44 0.86 -1.10
CA ARG A 25 -9.45 -0.17 -1.39
C ARG A 25 -8.87 -1.57 -1.47
N PHE A 26 -7.56 -1.72 -1.65
CA PHE A 26 -6.92 -3.03 -1.61
C PHE A 26 -7.14 -3.76 -0.27
N LEU A 27 -7.40 -3.03 0.83
CA LEU A 27 -7.71 -3.64 2.12
C LEU A 27 -9.00 -4.49 2.08
N GLU A 28 -9.95 -4.15 1.20
CA GLU A 28 -11.19 -4.92 0.99
C GLU A 28 -10.92 -6.31 0.40
N GLN A 29 -9.73 -6.51 -0.18
CA GLN A 29 -9.28 -7.78 -0.75
C GLN A 29 -8.49 -8.63 0.25
N LEU A 30 -8.20 -8.10 1.45
CA LEU A 30 -7.41 -8.78 2.48
C LEU A 30 -8.32 -9.31 3.60
N PRO A 31 -8.01 -10.50 4.16
CA PRO A 31 -8.72 -10.99 5.34
C PRO A 31 -8.48 -10.05 6.53
N ALA A 32 -9.54 -9.66 7.22
CA ALA A 32 -9.41 -9.01 8.52
C ALA A 32 -8.88 -10.01 9.57
N LEU A 33 -8.00 -9.55 10.44
CA LEU A 33 -7.48 -10.33 11.56
C LEU A 33 -8.39 -10.23 12.79
N ASP A 34 -8.32 -11.24 13.65
CA ASP A 34 -9.05 -11.30 14.92
C ASP A 34 -8.60 -10.14 15.82
N PRO A 35 -9.49 -9.19 16.16
CA PRO A 35 -9.14 -8.01 16.97
C PRO A 35 -8.70 -8.39 18.39
N ASP A 36 -9.09 -9.57 18.89
CA ASP A 36 -8.69 -10.05 20.21
C ASP A 36 -7.27 -10.64 20.22
N LYS A 37 -6.63 -10.77 19.04
CA LYS A 37 -5.27 -11.31 18.87
C LYS A 37 -4.46 -10.42 17.92
N PRO A 38 -4.20 -9.15 18.31
CA PRO A 38 -3.48 -8.21 17.46
C PRO A 38 -2.08 -8.74 17.15
N ARG A 39 -1.70 -8.68 15.88
CA ARG A 39 -0.36 -8.99 15.38
C ARG A 39 0.44 -7.72 15.11
N GLY A 40 -0.19 -6.56 15.00
CA GLY A 40 0.44 -5.31 14.58
C GLY A 40 0.43 -4.24 15.66
N LEU A 41 -0.64 -3.47 15.75
CA LEU A 41 -0.75 -2.26 16.57
C LEU A 41 -1.76 -2.44 17.69
N ILE A 42 -1.38 -1.96 18.87
CA ILE A 42 -2.29 -1.80 20.00
C ILE A 42 -2.26 -0.33 20.48
N PRO A 43 -3.40 0.25 20.89
CA PRO A 43 -3.38 1.56 21.53
C PRO A 43 -2.61 1.47 22.84
N ARG A 44 -1.72 2.42 23.10
CA ARG A 44 -1.06 2.52 24.39
C ARG A 44 -1.95 3.27 25.39
N THR A 45 -2.00 2.81 26.63
CA THR A 45 -2.86 3.39 27.69
C THR A 45 -2.10 4.19 28.74
N ASP A 46 -0.77 4.13 28.75
CA ASP A 46 0.13 4.88 29.62
C ASP A 46 0.91 5.95 28.84
N ASP A 47 0.86 7.21 29.29
CA ASP A 47 1.57 8.36 28.73
C ASP A 47 3.09 8.29 29.04
N ALA A 48 3.79 7.30 28.51
CA ALA A 48 5.23 7.19 28.71
C ALA A 48 6.03 8.20 27.86
N GLY A 49 5.39 8.82 26.86
CA GLY A 49 5.94 9.88 26.02
C GLY A 49 5.19 11.20 26.14
N LYS A 50 5.89 12.32 25.93
CA LYS A 50 5.21 13.61 25.69
C LYS A 50 4.79 13.68 24.23
N PRO A 51 3.51 13.98 23.93
CA PRO A 51 3.09 14.15 22.55
C PRO A 51 3.81 15.34 21.88
N PRO A 52 3.86 15.39 20.54
CA PRO A 52 4.47 16.50 19.81
C PRO A 52 3.83 17.85 20.19
N ALA A 53 4.62 18.92 20.16
CA ALA A 53 4.17 20.26 20.54
C ALA A 53 2.91 20.70 19.77
N GLY A 54 1.91 21.20 20.49
CA GLY A 54 0.64 21.66 19.90
C GLY A 54 -0.33 20.54 19.52
N ARG A 55 0.00 19.27 19.77
CA ARG A 55 -0.88 18.13 19.47
C ARG A 55 -1.25 17.42 20.79
N PRO A 56 -2.52 17.45 21.22
CA PRO A 56 -2.92 16.74 22.43
C PRO A 56 -2.84 15.23 22.22
N ALA A 57 -2.44 14.50 23.25
CA ALA A 57 -2.55 13.04 23.29
C ALA A 57 -4.03 12.63 23.34
N ARG A 58 -4.34 11.55 22.62
CA ARG A 58 -5.67 10.95 22.49
C ARG A 58 -5.67 9.56 23.10
N THR A 59 -6.83 9.15 23.57
CA THR A 59 -7.03 7.87 24.24
C THR A 59 -7.39 6.76 23.25
N ALA A 60 -7.20 5.51 23.67
CA ALA A 60 -7.58 4.32 22.91
C ALA A 60 -9.05 4.32 22.46
N ALA A 61 -9.96 4.86 23.28
CA ALA A 61 -11.39 4.94 22.99
C ALA A 61 -11.73 5.90 21.84
N GLU A 62 -10.82 6.81 21.49
CA GLU A 62 -11.01 7.78 20.41
C GLU A 62 -10.59 7.24 19.03
N VAL A 63 -10.08 6.01 18.95
CA VAL A 63 -9.71 5.38 17.68
C VAL A 63 -10.29 3.99 17.53
N THR A 64 -10.25 3.49 16.31
CA THR A 64 -10.40 2.06 16.01
C THR A 64 -9.16 1.60 15.28
N ILE A 65 -8.61 0.45 15.67
CA ILE A 65 -7.53 -0.22 14.95
C ILE A 65 -8.12 -1.46 14.29
N GLN A 66 -7.94 -1.58 12.98
CA GLN A 66 -8.30 -2.76 12.20
C GLN A 66 -7.04 -3.33 11.56
N GLU A 67 -6.82 -4.63 11.74
CA GLU A 67 -5.67 -5.31 11.17
C GLU A 67 -6.09 -6.22 10.02
N PHE A 68 -5.22 -6.34 9.03
CA PHE A 68 -5.46 -7.13 7.82
C PHE A 68 -4.26 -8.04 7.56
N ASP A 69 -4.56 -9.28 7.20
CA ASP A 69 -3.56 -10.28 6.88
C ASP A 69 -2.97 -10.03 5.48
N GLY A 70 -1.77 -9.45 5.45
CA GLY A 70 -0.99 -9.30 4.22
C GLY A 70 -0.24 -10.58 3.85
N GLY A 71 -0.31 -11.65 4.65
CA GLY A 71 0.41 -12.90 4.46
C GLY A 71 1.43 -13.17 5.56
N ARG A 72 2.41 -14.04 5.24
CA ARG A 72 3.36 -14.56 6.25
C ARG A 72 4.15 -13.44 6.92
N ASP A 73 4.74 -12.55 6.12
CA ASP A 73 5.70 -11.55 6.58
C ASP A 73 5.16 -10.12 6.42
N LEU A 74 3.83 -9.95 6.39
CA LEU A 74 3.21 -8.64 6.21
C LEU A 74 1.86 -8.53 6.91
N VAL A 75 1.71 -7.53 7.77
CA VAL A 75 0.45 -7.15 8.39
C VAL A 75 0.18 -5.68 8.08
N PHE A 76 -1.08 -5.37 7.75
CA PHE A 76 -1.52 -3.98 7.66
C PHE A 76 -2.34 -3.61 8.88
N ALA A 77 -2.10 -2.43 9.43
CA ALA A 77 -2.89 -1.89 10.52
C ALA A 77 -3.46 -0.53 10.12
N LYS A 78 -4.78 -0.45 10.02
CA LYS A 78 -5.53 0.77 9.76
C LYS A 78 -5.98 1.38 11.07
N VAL A 79 -5.55 2.60 11.33
CA VAL A 79 -5.93 3.38 12.52
C VAL A 79 -6.90 4.47 12.09
N SER A 80 -8.13 4.39 12.56
CA SER A 80 -9.22 5.29 12.20
C SER A 80 -9.64 6.12 13.40
N ARG A 81 -9.96 7.40 13.16
CA ARG A 81 -10.66 8.23 14.15
C ARG A 81 -12.03 7.65 14.45
N SER A 82 -12.38 7.63 15.72
CA SER A 82 -13.74 7.38 16.17
C SER A 82 -14.70 8.42 15.56
N PRO A 83 -15.97 8.05 15.25
CA PRO A 83 -16.99 9.02 14.87
C PRO A 83 -17.23 10.11 15.93
N GLN A 84 -16.90 9.84 17.19
CA GLN A 84 -16.99 10.80 18.30
C GLN A 84 -15.75 11.69 18.43
N TRP A 85 -14.88 11.75 17.42
CA TRP A 85 -13.69 12.61 17.45
C TRP A 85 -14.08 14.07 17.70
N PRO A 86 -13.47 14.76 18.67
CA PRO A 86 -13.81 16.16 18.95
C PRO A 86 -13.58 17.07 17.74
N VAL A 87 -14.50 18.00 17.53
CA VAL A 87 -14.48 18.98 16.43
C VAL A 87 -14.48 20.41 16.97
N ASP A 88 -13.99 21.35 16.16
CA ASP A 88 -14.06 22.78 16.44
C ASP A 88 -15.45 23.37 16.11
N ALA A 89 -15.59 24.69 16.24
CA ALA A 89 -16.82 25.41 15.94
C ALA A 89 -17.25 25.29 14.46
N ASP A 90 -16.30 25.02 13.55
CA ASP A 90 -16.54 24.81 12.12
C ASP A 90 -16.82 23.34 11.77
N GLN A 91 -17.01 22.47 12.78
CA GLN A 91 -17.16 21.01 12.61
C GLN A 91 -15.91 20.33 12.01
N LYS A 92 -14.74 20.95 12.10
CA LYS A 92 -13.48 20.35 11.67
C LYS A 92 -12.86 19.55 12.81
N PRO A 93 -12.28 18.37 12.54
CA PRO A 93 -11.61 17.57 13.56
C PRO A 93 -10.50 18.36 14.27
N LEU A 94 -10.53 18.37 15.61
CA LEU A 94 -9.47 18.97 16.40
C LEU A 94 -8.17 18.15 16.25
N PRO A 95 -6.98 18.81 16.31
CA PRO A 95 -5.70 18.12 16.29
C PRO A 95 -5.58 17.06 17.36
N GLY A 96 -4.83 16.00 17.06
CA GLY A 96 -4.63 14.91 18.00
C GLY A 96 -3.67 13.85 17.50
N VAL A 97 -2.91 13.30 18.43
CA VAL A 97 -2.07 12.12 18.21
C VAL A 97 -2.48 11.01 19.15
N ILE A 98 -2.36 9.77 18.71
CA ILE A 98 -2.48 8.60 19.59
C ILE A 98 -1.14 7.90 19.69
N GLU A 99 -0.73 7.52 20.90
CA GLU A 99 0.43 6.64 21.06
C GLU A 99 0.02 5.20 20.74
N LEU A 100 0.72 4.61 19.79
CA LEU A 100 0.54 3.22 19.38
C LEU A 100 1.74 2.42 19.85
N ALA A 101 1.48 1.22 20.34
CA ALA A 101 2.47 0.23 20.72
C ALA A 101 2.29 -1.05 19.89
N TYR A 102 3.17 -2.01 20.13
CA TYR A 102 3.21 -3.29 19.42
C TYR A 102 3.14 -4.44 20.42
N PRO A 103 2.53 -5.59 20.07
CA PRO A 103 2.68 -6.82 20.83
C PRO A 103 4.16 -7.16 21.04
N THR A 104 4.49 -7.80 22.16
CA THR A 104 5.87 -8.15 22.53
C THR A 104 6.62 -8.95 21.45
N ALA A 105 5.90 -9.76 20.68
CA ALA A 105 6.48 -10.56 19.59
C ALA A 105 6.97 -9.73 18.39
N VAL A 106 6.52 -8.47 18.28
CA VAL A 106 6.81 -7.55 17.16
C VAL A 106 7.67 -6.37 17.63
N ALA A 107 7.49 -5.96 18.89
CA ALA A 107 8.22 -4.84 19.48
C ALA A 107 9.75 -5.05 19.41
N GLY A 108 10.44 -4.11 18.79
CA GLY A 108 11.90 -4.06 18.65
C GLY A 108 12.46 -4.93 17.53
N THR A 109 11.63 -5.73 16.85
CA THR A 109 12.07 -6.66 15.80
C THR A 109 11.64 -6.17 14.42
N ASP A 110 10.35 -5.96 14.22
CA ASP A 110 9.77 -5.73 12.90
C ASP A 110 9.95 -4.28 12.46
N LEU A 111 9.84 -4.04 11.16
CA LEU A 111 9.91 -2.73 10.53
C LEU A 111 8.51 -2.19 10.25
N VAL A 112 8.37 -0.88 10.44
CA VAL A 112 7.11 -0.17 10.32
C VAL A 112 7.19 0.82 9.19
N TYR A 113 6.20 0.80 8.32
CA TYR A 113 6.05 1.72 7.20
C TYR A 113 4.75 2.50 7.33
N ASP A 114 4.85 3.81 7.16
CA ASP A 114 3.70 4.68 7.00
C ASP A 114 3.32 4.73 5.53
N LEU A 115 2.18 4.13 5.17
CA LEU A 115 1.77 4.07 3.76
C LEU A 115 1.29 5.44 3.26
N ALA A 116 0.86 6.35 4.15
CA ALA A 116 0.46 7.68 3.73
C ALA A 116 1.66 8.46 3.16
N THR A 117 2.80 8.39 3.85
CA THR A 117 4.05 9.05 3.47
C THR A 117 4.99 8.16 2.65
N GLU A 118 4.64 6.88 2.47
CA GLU A 118 5.43 5.85 1.76
C GLU A 118 6.84 5.70 2.33
N ALA A 119 6.97 5.80 3.65
CA ALA A 119 8.26 5.90 4.33
C ALA A 119 8.38 4.93 5.51
N MET A 120 9.55 4.30 5.63
CA MET A 120 9.92 3.50 6.79
C MET A 120 10.13 4.39 8.02
N GLN A 121 9.45 4.07 9.12
CA GLN A 121 9.60 4.75 10.41
C GLN A 121 10.68 4.12 11.31
N GLY A 122 11.15 2.93 10.92
CA GLY A 122 12.17 2.16 11.61
C GLY A 122 11.58 0.91 12.28
N LYS A 123 12.27 0.43 13.32
CA LYS A 123 11.84 -0.74 14.09
C LYS A 123 10.58 -0.43 14.91
N ALA A 124 9.74 -1.44 15.10
CA ALA A 124 8.51 -1.40 15.87
C ALA A 124 8.78 -0.98 17.31
N ARG A 125 8.53 0.29 17.60
CA ARG A 125 8.66 0.90 18.92
C ARG A 125 7.48 1.84 19.13
N PRO A 126 7.05 2.08 20.38
CA PRO A 126 5.96 3.01 20.62
C PRO A 126 6.17 4.35 19.91
N PHE A 127 5.13 4.85 19.26
CA PHE A 127 5.19 6.08 18.48
C PHE A 127 3.83 6.79 18.45
N PHE A 128 3.85 8.09 18.17
CA PHE A 128 2.63 8.88 18.03
C PHE A 128 2.13 8.87 16.58
N SER A 129 0.97 8.27 16.34
CA SER A 129 0.24 8.37 15.08
C SER A 129 -0.60 9.64 15.06
N ASP A 130 -0.25 10.55 14.16
CA ASP A 130 -1.02 11.78 13.93
C ASP A 130 -2.20 11.54 12.99
N LEU A 131 -3.40 11.88 13.47
CA LEU A 131 -4.68 11.77 12.77
C LEU A 131 -5.37 13.14 12.60
N THR A 132 -4.61 14.23 12.74
CA THR A 132 -5.16 15.59 12.64
C THR A 132 -5.77 15.82 11.25
N GLU A 133 -5.00 15.57 10.19
CA GLU A 133 -5.41 15.89 8.82
C GLU A 133 -6.14 14.74 8.12
N ALA A 134 -5.99 13.52 8.62
CA ALA A 134 -6.55 12.32 7.98
C ALA A 134 -7.48 11.56 8.93
N ARG A 135 -8.62 11.08 8.40
CA ARG A 135 -9.53 10.21 9.17
C ARG A 135 -8.90 8.87 9.49
N ASP A 136 -8.14 8.35 8.53
CA ASP A 136 -7.51 7.05 8.59
C ASP A 136 -6.03 7.21 8.31
N ARG A 137 -5.20 6.41 9.00
CA ARG A 137 -3.79 6.24 8.68
C ARG A 137 -3.49 4.75 8.58
N LEU A 138 -2.70 4.38 7.58
CA LEU A 138 -2.42 2.98 7.27
C LEU A 138 -0.94 2.70 7.46
N TRP A 139 -0.67 1.60 8.15
CA TRP A 139 0.66 1.13 8.47
C TRP A 139 0.88 -0.26 7.89
N ALA A 140 2.08 -0.53 7.41
CA ALA A 140 2.53 -1.89 7.11
C ALA A 140 3.63 -2.29 8.10
N ILE A 141 3.55 -3.52 8.57
CA ILE A 141 4.46 -4.10 9.55
C ILE A 141 5.03 -5.37 8.94
N THR A 142 6.34 -5.46 8.86
CA THR A 142 7.04 -6.59 8.23
C THR A 142 8.38 -6.85 8.92
N PRO A 143 8.79 -8.12 9.11
CA PRO A 143 10.08 -8.45 9.71
C PRO A 143 11.27 -8.20 8.76
N VAL A 144 11.03 -7.93 7.47
CA VAL A 144 12.07 -7.77 6.45
C VAL A 144 11.99 -6.39 5.81
N GLN A 145 13.14 -5.77 5.55
CA GLN A 145 13.17 -4.46 4.90
C GLN A 145 12.85 -4.60 3.41
N VAL A 146 11.92 -3.79 2.93
CA VAL A 146 11.64 -3.65 1.50
C VAL A 146 12.68 -2.72 0.91
N GLU A 147 13.57 -3.27 0.09
CA GLU A 147 14.69 -2.52 -0.49
C GLU A 147 14.68 -2.53 -2.01
N GLN A 148 14.01 -3.51 -2.62
CA GLN A 148 13.95 -3.65 -4.07
C GLN A 148 12.51 -3.77 -4.59
N LEU A 149 12.31 -3.14 -5.74
CA LEU A 149 11.18 -3.39 -6.62
C LEU A 149 11.76 -3.72 -7.98
N SER A 150 11.59 -4.95 -8.44
CA SER A 150 11.97 -5.35 -9.80
C SER A 150 10.71 -5.55 -10.63
N ALA A 151 10.75 -5.10 -11.88
CA ALA A 151 9.60 -5.18 -12.76
C ALA A 151 10.03 -5.39 -14.22
N LYS A 152 9.25 -6.19 -14.95
CA LYS A 152 9.39 -6.41 -16.39
C LYS A 152 8.00 -6.41 -17.01
N ALA A 153 7.89 -5.82 -18.19
CA ALA A 153 6.65 -5.86 -18.95
C ALA A 153 6.92 -6.21 -20.43
N LEU A 154 5.96 -6.89 -21.02
CA LEU A 154 5.92 -7.20 -22.45
C LEU A 154 4.60 -6.72 -23.02
N TYR A 155 4.65 -6.18 -24.23
CA TYR A 155 3.46 -5.82 -24.98
C TYR A 155 3.27 -6.79 -26.15
N ALA A 156 2.05 -7.26 -26.34
CA ALA A 156 1.60 -8.00 -27.50
C ALA A 156 0.32 -7.36 -28.04
N SER A 157 0.14 -7.37 -29.36
CA SER A 157 -1.06 -6.84 -30.02
C SER A 157 -1.72 -7.90 -30.88
N SER A 158 -3.04 -7.94 -30.86
CA SER A 158 -3.90 -8.65 -31.81
C SER A 158 -4.85 -7.66 -32.49
N PRO A 159 -5.50 -8.02 -33.61
CA PRO A 159 -6.48 -7.13 -34.24
C PRO A 159 -7.58 -6.72 -33.25
N GLY A 160 -7.61 -5.42 -32.93
CA GLY A 160 -8.61 -4.84 -32.03
C GLY A 160 -8.28 -4.87 -30.55
N GLU A 161 -7.17 -5.48 -30.12
CA GLU A 161 -6.83 -5.61 -28.69
C GLU A 161 -5.32 -5.53 -28.45
N GLY A 162 -4.94 -4.88 -27.34
CA GLY A 162 -3.58 -4.90 -26.81
C GLY A 162 -3.52 -5.73 -25.53
N LEU A 163 -2.38 -6.38 -25.28
CA LEU A 163 -2.10 -7.08 -24.03
C LEU A 163 -0.75 -6.64 -23.49
N ILE A 164 -0.74 -6.13 -22.27
CA ILE A 164 0.49 -5.92 -21.50
C ILE A 164 0.58 -7.01 -20.44
N ILE A 165 1.68 -7.75 -20.42
CA ILE A 165 1.99 -8.72 -19.37
C ILE A 165 3.01 -8.07 -18.44
N LEU A 166 2.59 -7.73 -17.22
CA LEU A 166 3.44 -7.15 -16.18
C LEU A 166 3.81 -8.22 -15.16
N LYS A 167 5.11 -8.36 -14.91
CA LYS A 167 5.65 -9.16 -13.81
C LYS A 167 6.46 -8.28 -12.89
N ALA A 168 6.26 -8.41 -11.58
CA ALA A 168 7.03 -7.67 -10.61
C ALA A 168 7.35 -8.51 -9.37
N THR A 169 8.34 -8.07 -8.60
CA THR A 169 8.72 -8.69 -7.32
C THR A 169 9.12 -7.59 -6.36
N VAL A 170 8.54 -7.63 -5.17
CA VAL A 170 8.96 -6.83 -4.02
C VAL A 170 9.96 -7.66 -3.23
N GLY A 171 11.18 -7.15 -3.10
CA GLY A 171 12.30 -7.91 -2.56
C GLY A 171 13.13 -7.18 -1.52
N ASP A 172 13.95 -7.95 -0.84
CA ASP A 172 14.93 -7.48 0.12
C ASP A 172 16.21 -6.96 -0.57
N ALA A 173 17.25 -6.62 0.20
CA ALA A 173 18.55 -6.18 -0.31
C ALA A 173 19.20 -7.16 -1.30
N SER A 174 18.93 -8.45 -1.18
CA SER A 174 19.47 -9.50 -2.06
C SER A 174 18.65 -9.68 -3.35
N GLY A 175 17.46 -9.07 -3.42
CA GLY A 175 16.50 -9.22 -4.52
C GLY A 175 15.61 -10.47 -4.40
N GLU A 176 15.70 -11.19 -3.29
CA GLU A 176 14.79 -12.29 -2.97
C GLU A 176 13.40 -11.76 -2.65
N ALA A 177 12.37 -12.49 -3.09
CA ALA A 177 10.99 -12.07 -2.92
C ALA A 177 10.60 -12.13 -1.43
N ILE A 178 10.02 -11.05 -0.90
CA ILE A 178 9.50 -11.03 0.47
C ILE A 178 8.06 -11.59 0.46
N PRO A 179 7.76 -12.66 1.20
CA PRO A 179 6.40 -13.22 1.26
C PRO A 179 5.36 -12.28 1.88
N GLY A 180 4.57 -11.64 1.03
CA GLY A 180 3.45 -10.80 1.45
C GLY A 180 2.71 -10.21 0.25
N ARG A 181 1.50 -9.71 0.49
CA ARG A 181 0.63 -9.01 -0.46
C ARG A 181 0.89 -7.51 -0.40
N PHE A 182 1.95 -7.06 -1.04
CA PHE A 182 2.40 -5.67 -1.04
C PHE A 182 1.54 -4.81 -1.98
N PRO A 183 1.06 -3.63 -1.53
CA PRO A 183 0.33 -2.70 -2.37
C PRO A 183 1.25 -2.02 -3.38
N LEU A 184 0.86 -2.12 -4.64
CA LEU A 184 1.54 -1.51 -5.78
C LEU A 184 0.57 -0.60 -6.53
N THR A 185 1.10 0.44 -7.14
CA THR A 185 0.39 1.26 -8.13
C THR A 185 1.14 1.16 -9.43
N TRP A 186 0.44 0.91 -10.52
CA TRP A 186 1.03 1.04 -11.84
C TRP A 186 0.35 2.17 -12.62
N SER A 187 1.09 2.79 -13.53
CA SER A 187 0.62 3.88 -14.39
C SER A 187 1.17 3.72 -15.79
N LEU A 188 0.30 3.86 -16.79
CA LEU A 188 0.67 3.82 -18.20
C LEU A 188 0.69 5.24 -18.76
N LEU A 189 1.81 5.63 -19.36
CA LEU A 189 2.00 6.92 -20.01
C LEU A 189 2.23 6.71 -21.50
N ASP A 190 1.65 7.60 -22.31
CA ASP A 190 1.85 7.62 -23.75
C ASP A 190 3.22 8.20 -24.16
N PRO A 191 3.58 8.21 -25.46
CA PRO A 191 4.85 8.77 -25.92
C PRO A 191 5.04 10.26 -25.64
N ALA A 192 3.96 11.00 -25.37
CA ALA A 192 4.01 12.39 -24.94
C ALA A 192 4.10 12.53 -23.41
N SER A 193 4.33 11.43 -22.68
CA SER A 193 4.36 11.38 -21.21
C SER A 193 3.03 11.77 -20.54
N LYS A 194 1.92 11.68 -21.26
CA LYS A 194 0.59 11.91 -20.69
C LYS A 194 0.07 10.62 -20.06
N LEU A 195 -0.46 10.72 -18.85
CA LEU A 195 -1.07 9.61 -18.13
C LEU A 195 -2.32 9.12 -18.87
N GLN A 196 -2.33 7.83 -19.21
CA GLN A 196 -3.44 7.15 -19.89
C GLN A 196 -4.21 6.23 -18.94
N ALA A 197 -3.52 5.57 -18.02
CA ALA A 197 -4.17 4.76 -16.99
C ALA A 197 -3.38 4.75 -15.67
N ARG A 198 -4.10 4.55 -14.57
CA ARG A 198 -3.53 4.30 -13.24
C ARG A 198 -4.42 3.33 -12.49
N HIS A 199 -3.82 2.28 -11.91
CA HIS A 199 -4.53 1.30 -11.09
C HIS A 199 -3.72 0.89 -9.86
N TYR A 200 -4.45 0.54 -8.81
CA TYR A 200 -3.92 -0.06 -7.59
C TYR A 200 -4.08 -1.58 -7.63
N THR A 201 -3.06 -2.31 -7.19
CA THR A 201 -3.06 -3.78 -7.14
C THR A 201 -2.23 -4.27 -5.96
N LEU A 202 -2.26 -5.58 -5.71
CA LEU A 202 -1.46 -6.25 -4.68
C LEU A 202 -0.59 -7.31 -5.34
N THR A 203 0.60 -7.54 -4.79
CA THR A 203 1.30 -8.80 -5.08
C THR A 203 0.49 -10.00 -4.54
N ALA A 204 0.76 -11.18 -5.08
CA ALA A 204 0.38 -12.43 -4.44
C ALA A 204 1.10 -12.58 -3.10
N ALA A 205 0.66 -13.53 -2.26
CA ALA A 205 1.26 -13.81 -0.95
C ALA A 205 2.75 -14.23 -1.03
N THR A 206 3.25 -14.55 -2.23
CA THR A 206 4.65 -14.87 -2.52
C THR A 206 5.53 -13.63 -2.70
N GLY A 207 4.99 -12.41 -2.62
CA GLY A 207 5.72 -11.17 -2.93
C GLY A 207 5.86 -10.87 -4.42
N ARG A 208 5.24 -11.68 -5.27
CA ARG A 208 5.33 -11.60 -6.73
C ARG A 208 4.01 -11.13 -7.33
N LEU A 209 4.09 -10.36 -8.41
CA LEU A 209 2.95 -9.93 -9.21
C LEU A 209 3.06 -10.55 -10.60
N HIS A 210 1.96 -11.08 -11.11
CA HIS A 210 1.79 -11.45 -12.50
C HIS A 210 0.42 -10.96 -12.97
N LEU A 211 0.42 -9.87 -13.72
CA LEU A 211 -0.78 -9.16 -14.15
C LEU A 211 -0.85 -9.15 -15.67
N GLN A 212 -2.01 -9.51 -16.21
CA GLN A 212 -2.35 -9.36 -17.61
C GLN A 212 -3.32 -8.20 -17.76
N ILE A 213 -2.92 -7.20 -18.55
CA ILE A 213 -3.66 -5.97 -18.76
C ILE A 213 -4.13 -5.94 -20.21
N PHE A 214 -5.43 -6.08 -20.43
CA PHE A 214 -6.03 -5.95 -21.74
C PHE A 214 -6.36 -4.49 -22.01
N VAL A 215 -6.02 -4.02 -23.21
CA VAL A 215 -6.28 -2.66 -23.68
C VAL A 215 -7.25 -2.76 -24.86
N ASP A 216 -8.40 -2.10 -24.75
CA ASP A 216 -9.50 -2.16 -25.73
C ASP A 216 -9.11 -1.73 -27.17
N LYS A 217 -7.95 -1.10 -27.33
CA LYS A 217 -7.35 -0.78 -28.63
C LYS A 217 -5.84 -0.99 -28.56
N PRO A 218 -5.19 -1.41 -29.66
CA PRO A 218 -3.73 -1.44 -29.73
C PRO A 218 -3.12 -0.08 -29.38
N LEU A 219 -1.98 -0.10 -28.69
CA LEU A 219 -1.23 1.11 -28.37
C LEU A 219 -0.69 1.71 -29.67
N THR A 220 -0.63 3.04 -29.74
CA THR A 220 -0.05 3.72 -30.91
C THR A 220 1.47 3.51 -30.97
N THR A 221 2.05 3.52 -32.17
CA THR A 221 3.50 3.47 -32.38
C THR A 221 4.23 4.53 -31.53
N GLY A 222 5.38 4.15 -30.98
CA GLY A 222 6.22 5.02 -30.17
C GLY A 222 6.66 4.38 -28.86
N LYS A 223 7.29 5.20 -28.02
CA LYS A 223 7.84 4.79 -26.72
C LYS A 223 6.85 5.08 -25.60
N TRP A 224 6.11 4.07 -25.19
CA TRP A 224 5.23 4.14 -24.02
C TRP A 224 6.01 3.87 -22.73
N GLN A 225 5.51 4.33 -21.60
CA GLN A 225 6.11 4.06 -20.30
C GLN A 225 5.11 3.41 -19.37
N LEU A 226 5.49 2.27 -18.79
CA LEU A 226 4.78 1.64 -17.68
C LEU A 226 5.58 1.88 -16.40
N LYS A 227 5.02 2.69 -15.51
CA LYS A 227 5.57 2.94 -14.18
C LYS A 227 4.93 2.01 -13.17
N LEU A 228 5.73 1.46 -12.28
CA LEU A 228 5.29 0.66 -11.13
C LEU A 228 5.89 1.25 -9.86
N ARG A 229 5.07 1.47 -8.85
CA ARG A 229 5.46 2.07 -7.58
C ARG A 229 4.99 1.21 -6.41
N SER A 230 5.88 0.91 -5.47
CA SER A 230 5.53 0.32 -4.19
C SER A 230 4.96 1.38 -3.26
N GLN A 231 3.78 1.12 -2.69
CA GLN A 231 3.14 2.04 -1.73
C GLN A 231 3.71 1.90 -0.31
N VAL A 232 4.51 0.87 -0.05
CA VAL A 232 5.13 0.63 1.27
C VAL A 232 6.40 1.46 1.44
N ALA A 233 7.28 1.46 0.43
CA ALA A 233 8.61 2.07 0.52
C ALA A 233 8.86 3.17 -0.53
N GLY A 234 7.85 3.53 -1.33
CA GLY A 234 7.96 4.56 -2.36
C GLY A 234 8.88 4.21 -3.53
N LEU A 235 9.36 2.96 -3.61
CA LEU A 235 10.24 2.47 -4.68
C LEU A 235 9.52 2.52 -6.02
N GLU A 236 10.17 3.04 -7.05
CA GLU A 236 9.61 3.19 -8.39
C GLU A 236 10.48 2.48 -9.44
N GLN A 237 9.81 1.86 -10.42
CA GLN A 237 10.41 1.30 -11.62
C GLN A 237 9.69 1.88 -12.84
N THR A 238 10.45 2.27 -13.86
CA THR A 238 9.91 2.69 -15.16
C THR A 238 10.36 1.69 -16.21
N ILE A 239 9.39 1.13 -16.95
CA ILE A 239 9.61 0.17 -18.03
C ILE A 239 9.21 0.84 -19.33
N ASP A 240 10.12 0.86 -20.29
CA ASP A 240 9.84 1.36 -21.63
C ASP A 240 9.19 0.25 -22.48
N LEU A 241 8.03 0.57 -23.06
CA LEU A 241 7.30 -0.29 -24.00
C LEU A 241 7.45 0.32 -25.40
N VAL A 242 8.32 -0.26 -26.22
CA VAL A 242 8.55 0.21 -27.59
C VAL A 242 7.56 -0.47 -28.52
N ILE A 243 6.64 0.31 -29.09
CA ILE A 243 5.61 -0.15 -30.02
C ILE A 243 6.06 0.22 -31.43
N ALA A 244 6.25 -0.81 -32.27
CA ALA A 244 6.62 -0.66 -33.68
C ALA A 244 5.39 -0.42 -34.55
#